data_AF-A0A2S9FEA9-F1
#
_entry.id   AF-A0A2S9FEA9-F1
#
_cell.length_a   1.000
_cell.length_b   1.000
_cell.length_c   1.000
_cell.angle_alpha   90.00
_cell.angle_beta   90.00
_cell.angle_gamma   90.00
#
_symmetry.space_group_name_H-M   'P 1'
#
loop_
_entity.id
_entity.type
_entity.pdbx_description
1 polymer ?
#
loop_
_entity_poly.entity_id
_entity_poly.type
_entity_poly.pdbx_seq_one_letter_code
_entity_poly.pdbx_strand_id
1 'polypeptide(L)'
;SRVIAQADSSRGARSDTDVRRDIEHALTCAEQNNRGHTPSDEQLTRLALSLTDARVRDTLYALAVGDRAGEAEALWAALARCLPDPWRVEALVLLAFSAYSRGDGPLTGISLDAALRCAPEHKMAGMMDQALQAGMRPEQIRELAQTGYRLAQELGVRLPRRRTFGRRAG
;
A
#
# COMPACT_ATOMS: atom_id res chain seq x y z
N SER A 1 -33.05 7.03 26.00
CA SER A 1 -31.79 7.79 26.14
C SER A 1 -30.91 7.58 24.93
N ARG A 2 -30.93 8.54 24.00
CA ARG A 2 -30.34 8.44 22.65
C ARG A 2 -29.18 9.42 22.43
N VAL A 3 -28.62 9.96 23.52
CA VAL A 3 -27.71 11.12 23.50
C VAL A 3 -26.24 10.73 23.73
N ILE A 4 -25.94 9.47 24.13
CA ILE A 4 -24.55 9.01 24.35
C ILE A 4 -24.01 8.22 23.15
N ALA A 5 -24.86 7.72 22.25
CA ALA A 5 -24.44 7.02 21.02
C ALA A 5 -24.05 7.95 19.86
N GLN A 6 -24.06 9.27 20.08
CA GLN A 6 -23.86 10.29 19.04
C GLN A 6 -22.60 11.15 19.28
N ALA A 7 -21.89 10.91 20.38
CA ALA A 7 -20.71 11.67 20.79
C ALA A 7 -19.39 11.07 20.29
N ASP A 8 -19.40 9.87 19.69
CA ASP A 8 -18.19 9.23 19.11
C ASP A 8 -18.09 9.43 17.58
N SER A 9 -19.14 9.96 16.96
CA SER A 9 -19.22 10.24 15.52
C SER A 9 -18.53 11.54 15.08
N SER A 10 -17.80 12.21 15.97
CA SER A 10 -17.21 13.55 15.75
C SER A 10 -15.68 13.62 15.82
N ARG A 11 -14.96 12.48 15.78
CA ARG A 11 -13.68 12.44 15.04
C ARG A 11 -14.06 12.27 13.58
N GLY A 12 -14.40 13.38 12.91
CA GLY A 12 -15.04 13.39 11.60
C GLY A 12 -14.39 12.38 10.65
N ALA A 13 -15.19 11.43 10.14
CA ALA A 13 -14.74 10.48 9.14
C ALA A 13 -14.03 11.27 8.02
N ARG A 14 -12.76 10.97 7.76
CA ARG A 14 -11.94 11.69 6.78
C ARG A 14 -12.71 11.81 5.47
N SER A 15 -12.78 13.01 4.91
CA SER A 15 -13.50 13.24 3.67
C SER A 15 -12.81 12.51 2.50
N ASP A 16 -13.56 12.19 1.45
CA ASP A 16 -12.97 11.62 0.23
C ASP A 16 -11.93 12.55 -0.39
N THR A 17 -12.07 13.87 -0.17
CA THR A 17 -11.07 14.87 -0.58
C THR A 17 -9.75 14.70 0.17
N ASP A 18 -9.79 14.41 1.47
CA ASP A 18 -8.57 14.17 2.26
C ASP A 18 -7.90 12.87 1.81
N VAL A 19 -8.68 11.81 1.58
CA VAL A 19 -8.18 10.52 1.05
C VAL A 19 -7.52 10.70 -0.31
N ARG A 20 -8.19 11.39 -1.23
CA ARG A 20 -7.64 11.73 -2.56
C ARG A 20 -6.31 12.45 -2.43
N ARG A 21 -6.25 13.50 -1.60
CA ARG A 21 -5.05 14.31 -1.41
C ARG A 21 -3.87 13.48 -0.89
N ASP A 22 -4.12 12.49 -0.05
CA ASP A 22 -3.06 11.64 0.48
C ASP A 22 -2.59 10.57 -0.49
N ILE A 23 -3.48 10.04 -1.34
CA ILE A 23 -3.08 9.16 -2.43
C ILE A 23 -2.24 9.95 -3.46
N GLU A 24 -2.67 11.15 -3.84
CA GLU A 24 -1.92 12.04 -4.74
C GLU A 24 -0.56 12.45 -4.15
N HIS A 25 -0.50 12.67 -2.84
CA HIS A 25 0.75 12.92 -2.13
C HIS A 25 1.70 11.72 -2.20
N ALA A 26 1.19 10.50 -1.98
CA ALA A 26 1.99 9.27 -2.12
C ALA A 26 2.52 9.08 -3.55
N LEU A 27 1.71 9.35 -4.57
CA LEU A 27 2.14 9.32 -5.98
C LEU A 27 3.27 10.33 -6.25
N THR A 28 3.12 11.55 -5.73
CA THR A 28 4.13 12.60 -5.87
C THR A 28 5.43 12.22 -5.17
N CYS A 29 5.36 11.66 -3.96
CA CYS A 29 6.53 11.19 -3.22
C CYS A 29 7.23 10.03 -3.93
N ALA A 30 6.48 9.09 -4.52
CA ALA A 30 7.06 7.99 -5.28
C ALA A 30 7.85 8.49 -6.48
N GLU A 31 7.31 9.47 -7.21
CA GLU A 31 7.98 10.13 -8.32
C GLU A 31 9.28 10.83 -7.91
N GLN A 32 9.23 11.61 -6.83
CA GLN A 32 10.37 12.35 -6.30
C GLN A 32 11.48 11.41 -5.81
N ASN A 33 11.10 10.36 -5.09
CA ASN A 33 12.00 9.32 -4.61
C ASN A 33 12.68 8.58 -5.76
N ASN A 34 11.93 8.25 -6.82
CA ASN A 34 12.51 7.64 -8.03
C ASN A 34 13.49 8.58 -8.76
N ARG A 35 13.34 9.90 -8.61
CA ARG A 35 14.31 10.91 -9.10
C ARG A 35 15.50 11.13 -8.16
N GLY A 36 15.63 10.36 -7.08
CA GLY A 36 16.73 10.45 -6.11
C GLY A 36 16.48 11.41 -4.94
N HIS A 37 15.28 11.98 -4.80
CA HIS A 37 14.96 12.83 -3.64
C HIS A 37 14.52 11.97 -2.47
N THR A 38 15.29 11.98 -1.38
CA THR A 38 14.89 11.27 -0.16
C THR A 38 13.68 11.98 0.48
N PRO A 39 12.63 11.26 0.91
CA PRO A 39 11.50 11.87 1.60
C PRO A 39 11.94 12.61 2.86
N SER A 40 11.47 13.85 3.04
CA SER A 40 11.71 14.61 4.28
C SER A 40 10.95 14.02 5.47
N ASP A 41 11.32 14.38 6.69
CA ASP A 41 10.62 13.93 7.92
C ASP A 41 9.12 14.27 7.91
N GLU A 42 8.76 15.43 7.35
CA GLU A 42 7.36 15.82 7.16
C GLU A 42 6.64 14.89 6.19
N GLN A 43 7.27 14.56 5.05
CA GLN A 43 6.73 13.62 4.08
C GLN A 43 6.60 12.21 4.68
N LEU A 44 7.63 11.74 5.40
CA LEU A 44 7.61 10.45 6.10
C LEU A 44 6.46 10.38 7.10
N THR A 45 6.32 11.39 7.95
CA THR A 45 5.25 11.46 8.96
C THR A 45 3.87 11.47 8.29
N ARG A 46 3.70 12.29 7.25
CA ARG A 46 2.43 12.38 6.53
C ARG A 46 2.07 11.07 5.84
N LEU A 47 3.03 10.40 5.21
CA LEU A 47 2.83 9.09 4.59
C LEU A 47 2.50 8.03 5.64
N ALA A 48 3.24 7.98 6.75
CA ALA A 48 2.96 7.04 7.84
C ALA A 48 1.54 7.18 8.37
N LEU A 49 1.09 8.43 8.59
CA LEU A 49 -0.28 8.70 9.04
C LEU A 49 -1.32 8.34 7.99
N SER A 50 -1.10 8.67 6.71
CA SER A 50 -2.08 8.41 5.66
C SER A 50 -2.29 6.91 5.40
N LEU A 51 -1.23 6.10 5.52
CA LEU A 51 -1.31 4.65 5.34
C LEU A 51 -2.16 3.93 6.39
N THR A 52 -2.47 4.59 7.52
CA THR A 52 -3.42 4.04 8.51
C THR A 52 -4.88 4.10 8.07
N ASP A 53 -5.22 4.90 7.05
CA ASP A 53 -6.55 4.90 6.43
C ASP A 53 -6.61 3.78 5.38
N ALA A 54 -7.47 2.79 5.64
CA ALA A 54 -7.64 1.64 4.77
C ALA A 54 -7.98 2.03 3.32
N ARG A 55 -8.72 3.12 3.08
CA ARG A 55 -9.06 3.56 1.71
C ARG A 55 -7.82 4.04 0.96
N VAL A 56 -6.90 4.72 1.64
CA VAL A 56 -5.61 5.15 1.07
C VAL A 56 -4.78 3.91 0.76
N ARG A 57 -4.54 3.06 1.75
CA ARG A 57 -3.74 1.83 1.60
C ARG A 57 -4.27 0.93 0.49
N ASP A 58 -5.57 0.65 0.51
CA ASP A 58 -6.18 -0.31 -0.40
C ASP A 58 -6.20 0.22 -1.85
N THR A 59 -6.27 1.55 -2.03
CA THR A 59 -6.05 2.18 -3.33
C THR A 59 -4.61 2.01 -3.81
N LEU A 60 -3.63 2.16 -2.92
CA LEU A 60 -2.21 2.11 -3.26
C LEU A 60 -1.72 0.71 -3.69
N TYR A 61 -2.41 -0.37 -3.33
CA TYR A 61 -2.12 -1.71 -3.89
C TYR A 61 -2.22 -1.75 -5.43
N ALA A 62 -3.05 -0.90 -6.04
CA ALA A 62 -3.15 -0.80 -7.49
C ALA A 62 -1.82 -0.43 -8.17
N LEU A 63 -0.92 0.26 -7.46
CA LEU A 63 0.36 0.71 -8.01
C LEU A 63 1.30 -0.44 -8.35
N ALA A 64 1.17 -1.58 -7.66
CA ALA A 64 2.01 -2.76 -7.91
C ALA A 64 1.86 -3.36 -9.32
N VAL A 65 0.77 -3.05 -10.02
CA VAL A 65 0.50 -3.53 -11.38
C VAL A 65 0.50 -2.40 -12.44
N GLY A 66 0.86 -1.18 -12.03
CA GLY A 66 0.98 -0.02 -12.90
C GLY A 66 2.27 0.03 -13.72
N ASP A 67 2.32 0.89 -14.73
CA ASP A 67 3.53 1.21 -15.51
C ASP A 67 4.65 1.84 -14.66
N ARG A 68 4.28 2.43 -13.53
CA ARG A 68 5.17 3.04 -12.52
C ARG A 68 5.35 2.19 -11.26
N ALA A 69 5.10 0.87 -11.32
CA ALA A 69 5.16 -0.01 -10.15
C ALA A 69 6.50 0.03 -9.39
N GLY A 70 7.62 0.16 -10.11
CA GLY A 70 8.94 0.25 -9.49
C GLY A 70 9.13 1.51 -8.64
N GLU A 71 8.49 2.62 -9.00
CA GLU A 71 8.58 3.88 -8.25
C GLU A 71 7.87 3.76 -6.90
N ALA A 72 6.68 3.13 -6.90
CA ALA A 72 5.93 2.86 -5.69
C ALA A 72 6.70 1.88 -4.79
N GLU A 73 7.23 0.78 -5.35
CA GLU A 73 8.05 -0.18 -4.60
C GLU A 73 9.25 0.50 -3.93
N ALA A 74 9.96 1.38 -4.64
CA ALA A 74 11.09 2.13 -4.10
C ALA A 74 10.68 3.04 -2.93
N LEU A 75 9.50 3.67 -3.00
CA LEU A 75 8.97 4.48 -1.90
C LEU A 75 8.64 3.60 -0.68
N TRP A 76 7.97 2.46 -0.87
CA TRP A 76 7.64 1.54 0.23
C TRP A 76 8.89 1.01 0.92
N ALA A 77 9.92 0.67 0.14
CA ALA A 77 11.22 0.28 0.68
C ALA A 77 11.90 1.41 1.47
N ALA A 78 11.80 2.66 1.03
CA ALA A 78 12.31 3.80 1.78
C ALA A 78 11.56 3.98 3.12
N LEU A 79 10.22 3.97 3.10
CA LEU A 79 9.40 4.07 4.31
C LEU A 79 9.67 2.94 5.29
N ALA A 80 9.76 1.68 4.82
CA ALA A 80 10.01 0.52 5.66
C ALA A 80 11.37 0.57 6.39
N ARG A 81 12.36 1.26 5.81
CA ARG A 81 13.68 1.46 6.42
C ARG A 81 13.75 2.66 7.36
N CYS A 82 13.04 3.74 7.04
CA CYS A 82 13.13 4.99 7.78
C CYS A 82 12.14 5.07 8.95
N LEU A 83 10.96 4.47 8.83
CA LEU A 83 9.94 4.54 9.86
C LEU A 83 10.22 3.54 11.00
N PRO A 84 10.04 3.94 12.27
CA PRO A 84 10.07 3.01 13.39
C PRO A 84 8.79 2.18 13.47
N ASP A 85 8.81 1.12 14.27
CA ASP A 85 7.58 0.42 14.67
C ASP A 85 6.70 1.37 15.53
N PRO A 86 5.36 1.32 15.39
CA PRO A 86 4.57 0.47 14.48
C PRO A 86 4.35 1.08 13.08
N TRP A 87 4.86 2.29 12.83
CA TRP A 87 4.54 3.09 11.64
C TRP A 87 5.03 2.49 10.31
N ARG A 88 6.02 1.59 10.35
CA ARG A 88 6.53 0.90 9.16
C ARG A 88 5.69 -0.29 8.68
N VAL A 89 4.73 -0.78 9.47
CA VAL A 89 3.97 -2.00 9.15
C VAL A 89 3.29 -1.90 7.78
N GLU A 90 2.54 -0.83 7.54
CA GLU A 90 1.79 -0.69 6.28
C GLU A 90 2.73 -0.52 5.07
N ALA A 91 3.90 0.10 5.26
CA ALA A 91 4.92 0.19 4.23
C ALA A 91 5.52 -1.19 3.89
N LEU A 92 5.78 -2.04 4.90
CA LEU A 92 6.23 -3.41 4.70
C LEU A 92 5.20 -4.26 3.97
N VAL A 93 3.91 -4.09 4.27
CA VAL A 93 2.82 -4.82 3.63
C VAL A 93 2.65 -4.38 2.17
N LEU A 94 2.72 -3.08 1.89
CA LEU A 94 2.73 -2.56 0.51
C LEU A 94 3.96 -3.05 -0.27
N LEU A 95 5.14 -3.07 0.35
CA LEU A 95 6.36 -3.61 -0.24
C LEU A 95 6.22 -5.11 -0.55
N ALA A 96 5.68 -5.89 0.39
CA ALA A 96 5.40 -7.31 0.18
C ALA A 96 4.44 -7.54 -0.99
N PHE A 97 3.36 -6.76 -1.06
CA PHE A 97 2.39 -6.87 -2.15
C PHE A 97 3.02 -6.54 -3.52
N SER A 98 3.86 -5.50 -3.59
CA SER A 98 4.63 -5.15 -4.79
C SER A 98 5.57 -6.26 -5.22
N ALA A 99 6.37 -6.79 -4.29
CA ALA A 99 7.29 -7.90 -4.52
C ALA A 99 6.57 -9.15 -5.00
N TYR A 100 5.46 -9.52 -4.33
CA TYR A 100 4.67 -10.69 -4.68
C TYR A 100 4.08 -10.53 -6.07
N SER A 101 3.49 -9.38 -6.37
CA SER A 101 2.91 -9.08 -7.68
C SER A 101 3.92 -9.27 -8.82
N ARG A 102 5.22 -8.98 -8.63
CA ARG A 102 6.25 -9.19 -9.66
C ARG A 102 6.96 -10.56 -9.60
N GLY A 103 6.61 -11.41 -8.63
CA GLY A 103 7.13 -12.77 -8.49
C GLY A 103 8.41 -12.89 -7.65
N ASP A 104 8.69 -11.91 -6.80
CA ASP A 104 9.82 -11.94 -5.87
C ASP A 104 9.40 -12.54 -4.52
N GLY A 105 9.34 -13.87 -4.47
CA GLY A 105 8.98 -14.62 -3.28
C GLY A 105 9.86 -14.30 -2.06
N PRO A 106 11.21 -14.25 -2.19
CA PRO A 106 12.09 -13.92 -1.07
C PRO A 106 11.83 -12.54 -0.47
N LEU A 107 11.74 -11.48 -1.27
CA LEU A 107 11.46 -10.14 -0.75
C LEU A 107 10.06 -10.07 -0.14
N THR A 108 9.08 -10.75 -0.74
CA THR A 108 7.74 -10.89 -0.16
C THR A 108 7.82 -11.49 1.24
N GLY A 109 8.45 -12.67 1.39
CA GLY A 109 8.54 -13.39 2.66
C GLY A 109 9.24 -12.58 3.74
N ILE A 110 10.39 -11.96 3.43
CA ILE A 110 11.14 -11.13 4.39
C ILE A 110 10.31 -9.92 4.84
N SER A 111 9.58 -9.29 3.91
CA SER A 111 8.74 -8.13 4.22
C SER A 111 7.54 -8.50 5.09
N LEU A 112 6.87 -9.63 4.81
CA LEU A 112 5.74 -10.13 5.60
C LEU A 112 6.16 -10.57 6.99
N ASP A 113 7.27 -11.32 7.10
CA ASP A 113 7.85 -11.72 8.39
C ASP A 113 8.20 -10.49 9.25
N ALA A 114 8.82 -9.47 8.66
CA ALA A 114 9.08 -8.21 9.35
C ALA A 114 7.79 -7.48 9.79
N ALA A 115 6.74 -7.49 8.97
CA ALA A 115 5.46 -6.87 9.31
C ALA A 115 4.75 -7.62 10.44
N LEU A 116 4.69 -8.96 10.37
CA LEU A 116 4.01 -9.81 11.34
C LEU A 116 4.74 -9.86 12.69
N ARG A 117 6.07 -9.72 12.72
CA ARG A 117 6.80 -9.52 13.99
C ARG A 117 6.37 -8.25 14.72
N CYS A 118 6.10 -7.17 13.99
CA CYS A 118 5.65 -5.91 14.57
C CYS A 118 4.14 -5.92 14.88
N ALA A 119 3.34 -6.56 14.03
CA ALA A 119 1.88 -6.62 14.15
C ALA A 119 1.36 -8.03 13.81
N PRO A 120 1.37 -8.97 14.77
CA PRO A 120 0.99 -10.37 14.53
C PRO A 120 -0.43 -10.56 13.99
N GLU A 121 -1.35 -9.68 14.38
CA GLU A 121 -2.77 -9.72 13.99
C GLU A 121 -3.05 -8.93 12.69
N HIS A 122 -2.03 -8.52 11.94
CA HIS A 122 -2.21 -7.74 10.72
C HIS A 122 -2.83 -8.58 9.59
N LYS A 123 -4.15 -8.44 9.41
CA LYS A 123 -4.96 -9.27 8.51
C LYS A 123 -4.38 -9.44 7.10
N MET A 124 -4.00 -8.35 6.44
CA MET A 124 -3.49 -8.43 5.07
C MET A 124 -2.12 -9.11 5.01
N ALA A 125 -1.27 -8.91 6.02
CA ALA A 125 0.05 -9.55 6.06
C ALA A 125 -0.11 -11.06 6.26
N GLY A 126 -0.97 -11.47 7.19
CA GLY A 126 -1.26 -12.89 7.43
C GLY A 126 -1.90 -13.58 6.22
N MET A 127 -2.85 -12.92 5.54
CA MET A 127 -3.45 -13.48 4.32
C MET A 127 -2.42 -13.66 3.19
N MET A 128 -1.53 -12.67 2.98
CA MET A 128 -0.48 -12.80 1.96
C MET A 128 0.57 -13.86 2.33
N ASP A 129 0.91 -13.99 3.61
CA ASP A 129 1.85 -15.02 4.06
C ASP A 129 1.27 -16.42 3.83
N GLN A 130 0.02 -16.64 4.22
CA GLN A 130 -0.68 -17.90 3.92
C GLN A 130 -0.73 -18.20 2.41
N ALA A 131 -1.00 -17.20 1.58
CA ALA A 131 -0.98 -17.36 0.13
C ALA A 131 0.41 -17.73 -0.40
N LEU A 132 1.47 -17.08 0.13
CA LEU A 132 2.86 -17.35 -0.22
C LEU A 132 3.26 -18.79 0.17
N GLN A 133 2.94 -19.21 1.40
CA GLN A 133 3.21 -20.58 1.88
C GLN A 133 2.44 -21.64 1.09
N ALA A 134 1.23 -21.31 0.61
CA ALA A 134 0.43 -22.18 -0.24
C ALA A 134 0.91 -22.22 -1.71
N GLY A 135 1.94 -21.46 -2.08
CA GLY A 135 2.46 -21.40 -3.44
C GLY A 135 1.52 -20.72 -4.44
N MET A 136 0.66 -19.80 -3.96
CA MET A 136 -0.25 -19.05 -4.83
C MET A 136 0.56 -18.25 -5.87
N ARG A 137 0.12 -18.27 -7.13
CA ARG A 137 0.85 -17.65 -8.24
C ARG A 137 0.72 -16.12 -8.19
N PRO A 138 1.77 -15.36 -8.55
CA PRO A 138 1.75 -13.89 -8.59
C PRO A 138 0.55 -13.30 -9.37
N GLU A 139 0.13 -13.97 -10.44
CA GLU A 139 -1.01 -13.53 -11.26
C GLU A 139 -2.30 -13.40 -10.45
N GLN A 140 -2.51 -14.27 -9.46
CA GLN A 140 -3.70 -14.26 -8.60
C GLN A 140 -3.66 -13.08 -7.61
N ILE A 141 -2.47 -12.74 -7.09
CA ILE A 141 -2.29 -11.55 -6.24
C ILE A 141 -2.54 -10.26 -7.03
N ARG A 142 -2.14 -10.20 -8.31
CA ARG A 142 -2.40 -9.05 -9.17
C ARG A 142 -3.90 -8.78 -9.39
N GLU A 143 -4.77 -9.78 -9.22
CA GLU A 143 -6.22 -9.57 -9.30
C GLU A 143 -6.74 -8.70 -8.15
N LEU A 144 -6.11 -8.78 -6.97
CA LEU A 144 -6.46 -7.95 -5.81
C LEU A 144 -6.20 -6.46 -6.08
N ALA A 145 -5.20 -6.14 -6.91
CA ALA A 145 -4.89 -4.77 -7.32
C ALA A 145 -6.06 -4.11 -8.10
N GLN A 146 -6.98 -4.89 -8.67
CA GLN A 146 -8.18 -4.38 -9.34
C GLN A 146 -9.12 -3.64 -8.37
N THR A 147 -9.16 -4.05 -7.10
CA THR A 147 -9.92 -3.36 -6.05
C THR A 147 -9.38 -1.95 -5.85
N GLY A 148 -8.06 -1.77 -5.84
CA GLY A 148 -7.45 -0.44 -5.70
C GLY A 148 -7.78 0.50 -6.87
N TYR A 149 -7.82 -0.01 -8.11
CA TYR A 149 -8.26 0.79 -9.26
C TYR A 149 -9.73 1.23 -9.17
N ARG A 150 -10.61 0.37 -8.61
CA ARG A 150 -12.02 0.71 -8.40
C ARG A 150 -12.16 1.82 -7.36
N LEU A 151 -11.47 1.69 -6.22
CA LEU A 151 -11.44 2.70 -5.17
C LEU A 151 -10.90 4.04 -5.70
N ALA A 152 -9.84 4.02 -6.52
CA ALA A 152 -9.34 5.24 -7.15
C ALA A 152 -10.39 5.93 -8.03
N GLN A 153 -11.18 5.17 -8.79
CA GLN A 153 -12.26 5.74 -9.60
C GLN A 153 -13.34 6.38 -8.75
N GLU A 154 -13.79 5.71 -7.69
CA GLU A 154 -14.78 6.23 -6.72
C GLU A 154 -14.28 7.51 -6.05
N LEU A 155 -12.99 7.55 -5.71
CA LEU A 155 -12.32 8.70 -5.11
C LEU A 155 -11.92 9.76 -6.15
N GLY A 156 -12.11 9.54 -7.46
CA GLY A 156 -11.70 10.48 -8.50
C GLY A 156 -10.17 10.70 -8.60
N VAL A 157 -9.37 9.74 -8.15
CA VAL A 157 -7.90 9.75 -8.25
C VAL A 157 -7.47 9.18 -9.60
N ARG A 158 -6.56 9.85 -10.29
CA ARG A 158 -5.92 9.30 -11.49
C ARG A 158 -4.67 8.51 -11.14
N LEU A 159 -4.76 7.18 -11.21
CA LEU A 159 -3.62 6.29 -11.02
C LEU A 159 -2.82 6.07 -12.32
N PRO A 160 -1.52 5.71 -12.20
CA PRO A 160 -0.73 5.24 -13.33
C PRO A 160 -1.41 4.09 -14.10
N ARG A 161 -1.16 4.02 -15.41
CA ARG A 161 -1.86 3.07 -16.28
C ARG A 161 -1.50 1.65 -15.89
N ARG A 162 -2.49 0.77 -15.80
CA ARG A 162 -2.25 -0.65 -15.55
C ARG A 162 -1.42 -1.22 -16.70
N ARG A 163 -0.32 -1.90 -16.38
CA ARG A 163 0.43 -2.67 -17.37
C ARG A 163 -0.40 -3.90 -17.76
N THR A 164 -0.56 -4.10 -19.07
CA THR A 164 -0.93 -5.42 -19.58
C THR A 164 0.27 -6.32 -19.39
N PHE A 165 0.27 -7.13 -18.32
CA PHE A 165 1.22 -8.22 -18.18
C PHE A 165 0.91 -9.21 -19.32
N GLY A 166 1.61 -9.08 -20.45
CA GLY A 166 1.57 -10.07 -21.51
C GLY A 166 1.95 -11.42 -20.91
N ARG A 167 1.14 -12.46 -21.16
CA ARG A 167 1.52 -13.84 -20.86
C ARG A 167 2.92 -14.03 -21.45
N ARG A 168 3.94 -14.16 -20.60
CA ARG A 168 5.22 -14.71 -21.06
C ARG A 168 4.88 -16.13 -21.48
N ALA A 169 4.90 -16.35 -22.80
CA ALA A 169 4.99 -17.68 -23.36
C ALA A 169 6.28 -18.29 -22.81
N GLY A 170 6.10 -19.31 -21.98
CA GLY A 170 7.12 -20.32 -21.70
C GLY A 170 6.76 -21.58 -22.47
#